data_AF-A0A2X2JJB4-F1
#
_entry.id   AF-A0A2X2JJB4-F1
#
_cell.length_a   1.000
_cell.length_b   1.000
_cell.length_c   1.000
_cell.angle_alpha   90.00
_cell.angle_beta   90.00
_cell.angle_gamma   90.00
#
_symmetry.space_group_name_H-M   'P 1'
#
loop_
_entity.id
_entity.type
_entity.pdbx_description
1 polymer ?
#
loop_
_entity_poly.entity_id
_entity_poly.type
_entity_poly.pdbx_seq_one_letter_code
_entity_poly.pdbx_strand_id
1 'polypeptide(L)'
;MFFGDWEMRHHRDLMQEDAENYSAWCNDWQHAIPTNGEGFQAFSQRVERFIARLSEFQHYQNILVVSHQGVLSLLIARLIGMPAEAMWHFRVD
;
A
#
# COMPACT_ATOMS: atom_id res chain seq x y z
N MET A 1 -4.61 -2.22 -1.40
CA MET A 1 -4.75 -0.86 -1.96
C MET A 1 -5.85 -0.94 -3.00
N PHE A 2 -6.83 -0.05 -2.99
CA PHE A 2 -7.90 0.04 -3.98
C PHE A 2 -7.33 0.59 -5.30
N PHE A 3 -7.29 -0.25 -6.33
CA PHE A 3 -6.60 0.10 -7.58
C PHE A 3 -7.53 0.72 -8.64
N GLY A 4 -8.82 0.92 -8.30
CA GLY A 4 -9.79 1.55 -9.20
C GLY A 4 -9.97 0.76 -10.50
N ASP A 5 -9.99 1.47 -11.62
CA ASP A 5 -10.19 0.88 -12.95
C ASP A 5 -9.02 0.02 -13.42
N TRP A 6 -7.93 -0.04 -12.64
CA TRP A 6 -6.79 -0.92 -12.88
C TRP A 6 -6.91 -2.27 -12.17
N GLU A 7 -7.92 -2.46 -11.32
CA GLU A 7 -8.17 -3.75 -10.67
C GLU A 7 -8.45 -4.83 -11.71
N MET A 8 -7.94 -6.04 -11.45
CA MET A 8 -8.08 -7.22 -12.32
C MET A 8 -7.50 -7.05 -13.74
N ARG A 9 -6.68 -6.03 -13.99
CA ARG A 9 -6.00 -5.80 -15.28
C ARG A 9 -4.51 -6.08 -15.18
N HIS A 10 -3.92 -6.46 -16.31
CA HIS A 10 -2.50 -6.72 -16.38
C HIS A 10 -1.74 -5.43 -16.72
N HIS A 11 -0.52 -5.28 -16.17
CA HIS A 11 0.32 -4.11 -16.47
C HIS A 11 0.56 -3.86 -17.98
N ARG A 12 0.56 -4.91 -18.82
CA ARG A 12 0.80 -4.77 -20.27
C ARG A 12 -0.38 -4.10 -20.96
N ASP A 13 -1.59 -4.32 -20.47
CA ASP A 13 -2.80 -3.70 -20.98
C ASP A 13 -2.84 -2.23 -20.53
N LEU A 14 -2.54 -1.96 -19.25
CA LEU A 14 -2.50 -0.60 -18.69
C LEU A 14 -1.50 0.32 -19.41
N MET A 15 -0.34 -0.20 -19.82
CA MET A 15 0.65 0.54 -20.61
C MET A 15 0.14 1.02 -21.97
N GLN A 16 -0.94 0.42 -22.50
CA GLN A 16 -1.52 0.79 -23.80
C GLN A 16 -2.86 1.53 -23.61
N GLU A 17 -3.72 1.02 -22.73
CA GLU A 17 -5.10 1.44 -22.58
C GLU A 17 -5.28 2.67 -21.67
N ASP A 18 -4.35 2.89 -20.73
CA ASP A 18 -4.33 4.06 -19.83
C ASP A 18 -2.90 4.60 -19.68
N ALA A 19 -2.20 4.69 -20.81
CA ALA A 19 -0.75 4.85 -20.88
C ALA A 19 -0.20 6.08 -20.13
N GLU A 20 -0.90 7.22 -20.21
CA GLU A 20 -0.47 8.46 -19.55
C GLU A 20 -0.53 8.34 -18.02
N ASN A 21 -1.68 7.94 -17.48
CA ASN A 21 -1.86 7.80 -16.03
C ASN A 21 -1.00 6.67 -15.47
N TYR A 22 -0.90 5.55 -16.18
CA TYR A 22 -0.07 4.42 -15.77
C TYR A 22 1.43 4.78 -15.80
N SER A 23 1.89 5.50 -16.82
CA SER A 23 3.28 6.01 -16.89
C SER A 23 3.58 6.99 -15.76
N ALA A 24 2.67 7.91 -15.46
CA ALA A 24 2.80 8.82 -14.31
C ALA A 24 2.95 8.02 -12.99
N TRP A 25 2.16 6.95 -12.82
CA TRP A 25 2.25 6.07 -11.65
C TRP A 25 3.53 5.25 -11.58
N CYS A 26 4.03 4.73 -12.70
CA CYS A 26 5.31 4.03 -12.72
C CYS A 26 6.49 4.95 -12.32
N ASN A 27 6.43 6.24 -12.70
CA ASN A 27 7.48 7.21 -12.39
C ASN A 27 7.39 7.76 -10.96
N ASP A 28 6.18 7.93 -10.43
CA ASP A 28 5.95 8.46 -9.08
C ASP A 28 4.73 7.81 -8.40
N TRP A 29 4.88 6.53 -8.06
CA TRP A 29 3.83 5.74 -7.40
C TRP A 29 3.43 6.29 -6.02
N GLN A 30 4.24 7.17 -5.42
CA GLN A 30 3.97 7.75 -4.11
C GLN A 30 2.91 8.85 -4.17
N HIS A 31 2.81 9.56 -5.29
CA HIS A 31 1.91 10.72 -5.44
C HIS A 31 0.88 10.55 -6.56
N ALA A 32 1.23 9.84 -7.64
CA ALA A 32 0.29 9.53 -8.70
C ALA A 32 -0.82 8.59 -8.19
N ILE A 33 -2.04 8.80 -8.68
CA ILE A 33 -3.23 8.08 -8.23
C ILE A 33 -3.67 7.15 -9.36
N PRO A 34 -3.86 5.84 -9.11
CA PRO A 34 -4.51 4.93 -10.05
C PRO A 34 -5.86 5.49 -10.49
N THR A 35 -6.22 5.35 -11.75
CA THR A 35 -7.47 5.89 -12.29
C THR A 35 -8.68 5.40 -11.49
N ASN A 36 -9.44 6.34 -10.93
CA ASN A 36 -10.57 6.09 -10.03
C ASN A 36 -10.25 5.20 -8.80
N GLY A 37 -8.98 5.14 -8.40
CA GLY A 37 -8.48 4.37 -7.25
C GLY A 37 -8.08 5.23 -6.05
N GLU A 38 -7.34 4.62 -5.12
CA GLU A 38 -6.70 5.32 -4.02
C GLU A 38 -5.21 5.55 -4.29
N GLY A 39 -4.67 6.72 -3.93
CA GLY A 39 -3.23 7.00 -4.01
C GLY A 39 -2.45 6.41 -2.83
N PHE A 40 -1.12 6.27 -2.99
CA PHE A 40 -0.28 5.69 -1.94
C PHE A 40 -0.34 6.49 -0.63
N GLN A 41 -0.44 7.81 -0.67
CA GLN A 41 -0.60 8.66 0.53
C GLN A 41 -1.85 8.28 1.35
N ALA A 42 -3.00 8.09 0.70
CA ALA A 42 -4.23 7.73 1.38
C ALA A 42 -4.16 6.30 1.94
N PHE A 43 -3.56 5.39 1.16
CA PHE A 43 -3.30 4.01 1.57
C PHE A 43 -2.39 3.95 2.80
N SER A 44 -1.25 4.65 2.78
CA SER A 44 -0.25 4.63 3.84
C SER A 44 -0.79 5.25 5.13
N GLN A 45 -1.52 6.37 5.03
CA GLN A 45 -2.22 6.97 6.16
C GLN A 45 -3.24 6.02 6.79
N ARG A 46 -3.93 5.18 6.00
CA ARG A 46 -4.84 4.17 6.56
C ARG A 46 -4.09 3.10 7.34
N VAL A 47 -2.93 2.65 6.86
CA VAL A 47 -2.09 1.69 7.59
C VAL A 47 -1.53 2.33 8.87
N GLU A 48 -1.12 3.59 8.83
CA GLU A 48 -0.65 4.33 10.01
C GLU A 48 -1.76 4.50 11.07
N ARG A 49 -3.00 4.77 10.65
CA ARG A 49 -4.14 4.75 11.56
C ARG A 49 -4.32 3.39 12.22
N PHE A 50 -4.09 2.28 11.51
CA PHE A 50 -4.11 0.95 12.12
C PHE A 50 -2.96 0.76 13.13
N ILE A 51 -1.74 1.22 12.82
CA ILE A 51 -0.59 1.17 13.73
C ILE A 51 -0.90 1.90 15.04
N ALA A 52 -1.41 3.13 14.97
CA ALA A 52 -1.78 3.91 16.15
C ALA A 52 -2.80 3.16 17.04
N ARG A 53 -3.74 2.45 16.41
CA ARG A 53 -4.76 1.64 17.09
C ARG A 53 -4.23 0.36 17.71
N LEU A 54 -2.99 -0.08 17.44
CA LEU A 54 -2.44 -1.28 18.06
C LEU A 54 -2.39 -1.18 19.60
N SER A 55 -2.25 0.05 20.13
CA SER A 55 -2.33 0.33 21.57
C SER A 55 -3.69 -0.02 22.20
N GLU A 56 -4.77 -0.05 21.42
CA GLU A 56 -6.10 -0.48 21.88
C GLU A 56 -6.12 -1.96 22.25
N PHE A 57 -5.19 -2.76 21.70
CA PHE A 57 -5.09 -4.20 21.91
C PHE A 57 -4.02 -4.61 22.93
N GLN A 58 -3.51 -3.67 23.73
CA GLN A 58 -2.42 -3.89 24.70
C GLN A 58 -2.65 -5.04 25.71
N HIS A 59 -3.91 -5.44 25.94
CA HIS A 59 -4.26 -6.55 26.84
C HIS A 59 -4.07 -7.93 26.21
N TYR A 60 -3.98 -8.03 24.88
CA TYR A 60 -3.75 -9.27 24.17
C TYR A 60 -2.24 -9.52 24.04
N GLN A 61 -1.79 -10.72 24.41
CA GLN A 61 -0.38 -11.10 24.31
C GLN A 61 0.01 -11.57 22.90
N ASN A 62 -0.94 -12.15 22.15
CA ASN A 62 -0.72 -12.67 20.81
C ASN A 62 -1.87 -12.21 19.91
N ILE A 63 -1.52 -11.51 18.83
CA ILE A 63 -2.49 -10.96 17.87
C ILE A 63 -2.14 -11.52 16.50
N LEU A 64 -3.11 -12.18 15.85
CA LEU A 64 -2.99 -12.58 14.45
C LEU A 64 -3.50 -11.45 13.55
N VAL A 65 -2.67 -11.00 12.61
CA VAL A 65 -3.05 -10.01 11.59
C VAL A 65 -3.09 -10.71 10.22
N VAL A 66 -4.28 -10.82 9.64
CA VAL A 66 -4.48 -11.36 8.29
C VAL A 66 -4.74 -10.20 7.34
N SER A 67 -3.88 -10.02 6.34
CA SER A 67 -4.00 -8.91 5.37
C SER A 67 -3.26 -9.25 4.07
N HIS A 68 -2.93 -8.23 3.28
CA HIS A 68 -2.25 -8.35 1.99
C HIS A 68 -0.79 -7.90 2.07
N GLN A 69 0.06 -8.34 1.14
CA GLN A 69 1.48 -8.00 1.07
C GLN A 69 1.76 -6.51 1.31
N GLY A 70 1.12 -5.62 0.55
CA GLY A 70 1.40 -4.17 0.66
C GLY A 70 1.02 -3.56 2.02
N VAL A 71 0.04 -4.12 2.72
CA VAL A 71 -0.31 -3.68 4.08
C VAL A 71 0.73 -4.18 5.07
N LEU A 72 1.10 -5.46 4.99
CA LEU A 72 2.01 -6.10 5.94
C LEU A 72 3.45 -5.60 5.80
N SER A 73 3.95 -5.41 4.58
CA SER A 73 5.31 -4.89 4.37
C SER A 73 5.44 -3.42 4.81
N LEU A 74 4.41 -2.60 4.54
CA LEU A 74 4.36 -1.24 5.06
C LEU A 74 4.27 -1.22 6.59
N LEU A 75 3.42 -2.08 7.17
CA LEU A 75 3.30 -2.23 8.63
C LEU A 75 4.67 -2.54 9.27
N ILE A 76 5.42 -3.50 8.72
CA ILE A 76 6.77 -3.86 9.18
C ILE A 76 7.70 -2.64 9.12
N ALA A 77 7.81 -1.99 7.95
CA ALA A 77 8.70 -0.85 7.76
C ALA A 77 8.41 0.29 8.76
N ARG A 78 7.13 0.62 8.96
CA ARG A 78 6.73 1.71 9.87
C ARG A 78 6.95 1.36 11.34
N LEU A 79 6.67 0.12 11.76
CA LEU A 79 6.89 -0.33 13.14
C LEU A 79 8.37 -0.32 13.55
N ILE A 80 9.29 -0.53 12.61
CA ILE A 80 10.75 -0.46 12.87
C ILE A 80 11.35 0.92 12.57
N GLY A 81 10.52 1.94 12.36
CA GLY A 81 10.94 3.34 12.18
C GLY A 81 11.46 3.70 10.79
N MET A 82 11.31 2.84 9.78
CA MET A 82 11.68 3.15 8.40
C MET A 82 10.58 3.97 7.71
N PRO A 83 10.92 4.84 6.74
CA PRO A 83 9.92 5.62 6.02
C PRO A 83 9.01 4.73 5.16
N ALA A 84 7.83 5.20 4.76
CA ALA A 84 6.80 4.38 4.11
C ALA A 84 7.29 3.78 2.78
N GLU A 85 8.15 4.50 2.07
CA GLU A 85 8.71 4.13 0.78
C GLU A 85 9.64 2.91 0.87
N ALA A 86 10.15 2.63 2.09
CA ALA A 86 10.99 1.49 2.38
C ALA A 86 10.23 0.15 2.47
N MET A 87 8.89 0.15 2.31
CA MET A 87 8.07 -1.06 2.35
C MET A 87 8.55 -2.17 1.40
N TRP A 88 9.20 -1.81 0.29
CA TRP A 88 9.69 -2.76 -0.72
C TRP A 88 10.92 -3.57 -0.28
N HIS A 89 11.56 -3.21 0.84
CA HIS A 89 12.64 -4.03 1.43
C HIS A 89 12.12 -5.33 2.06
N PHE A 90 10.80 -5.43 2.30
CA PHE A 90 10.18 -6.59 2.92
C PHE A 90 9.20 -7.23 1.94
N ARG A 91 9.42 -8.50 1.64
CA ARG A 91 8.42 -9.34 0.98
C ARG A 91 7.73 -10.23 2.01
N VAL A 92 6.43 -10.43 1.82
CA VAL A 92 5.58 -11.21 2.71
C VAL A 92 4.86 -12.22 1.82
N ASP A 93 5.41 -13.43 1.79
CA ASP A 93 5.07 -14.53 0.88
C ASP A 93 4.34 -15.66 1.62
#